data_AF-A0A8G0PGV7-F1
#
_entry.id   AF-A0A8G0PGV7-F1
#
_cell.length_a   1.000
_cell.length_b   1.000
_cell.length_c   1.000
_cell.angle_alpha   90.00
_cell.angle_beta   90.00
_cell.angle_gamma   90.00
#
_symmetry.space_group_name_H-M   'P 1'
#
loop_
_entity.id
_entity.type
_entity.pdbx_description
1 polymer ?
#
loop_
_entity_poly.entity_id
_entity_poly.type
_entity_poly.pdbx_seq_one_letter_code
_entity_poly.pdbx_strand_id
1 'polypeptide(L)'
;MPGNITTHHDDSTPESSDSGHHEHEHHHEEHDEHEHKGPPGGFDKTPLPDAPQGYTVRFVFHAATNIPIADFHTGSSDPFLIATLKGTQPKRHKEDPDLKYRTRTLHTTTEPKWEEEWVVSNVPPTGFTLKCRMYDEDVADKDDRLGNVTINVDSISDDWPGIPPPGQEFEAKKRVMSKRAFILKGIASAIVHGSHIAPRLRISMEVLGKSDPPYAQMCTLAPTRWIKHNSPMIGRLIGAKVNANESDDEKGHHSNDDSPKSTKYDFQANELQLQGPVPAVLYHRYVEFRPVIGSLFSSTGIRGTILNKALHKQHHRIYNYSGSTEYGTFEACSKQASLQFLRMAHFDEGGRIFTYVLTLDGLLRFTETGKEFGIDFLSKHTMHADAEKYIACSGEFFIRRLQHPDSNDSPEPQEKTHPSEPLPGGPPNQPPPPNPAFYQLFIDNESGTYRPDKSILPDLKKFLEKNFPGLGIVVMNVEDERLQKLKDEQRSIKKSEGKIMQVVMNSSTDSFSSVESELNERNESWESGRKSKLETAHSALRNPDQEHLKAAVEVMLPHREKKEE
;
A
#
# COMPACT_ATOMS: atom_id res chain seq x y z
N MET A 1 11.70 43.96 -13.06
CA MET A 1 12.76 44.01 -14.09
C MET A 1 14.10 43.83 -13.39
N PRO A 2 14.98 42.96 -13.88
CA PRO A 2 15.00 41.56 -13.46
C PRO A 2 16.25 41.19 -12.63
N GLY A 3 16.05 40.30 -11.66
CA GLY A 3 17.11 39.66 -10.87
C GLY A 3 17.58 38.37 -11.54
N ASN A 4 18.90 38.19 -11.55
CA ASN A 4 19.65 37.26 -12.38
C ASN A 4 19.48 35.77 -12.00
N ILE A 5 19.49 34.97 -13.06
CA ILE A 5 19.79 33.53 -13.08
C ILE A 5 21.31 33.39 -12.96
N THR A 6 21.79 32.54 -12.05
CA THR A 6 23.21 32.20 -11.96
C THR A 6 23.41 30.69 -11.92
N THR A 7 24.21 30.21 -12.87
CA THR A 7 24.76 28.84 -12.98
C THR A 7 26.26 28.92 -12.74
N HIS A 8 26.80 28.14 -11.80
CA HIS A 8 28.25 27.98 -11.63
C HIS A 8 28.65 26.52 -11.82
N HIS A 9 29.54 26.31 -12.79
CA HIS A 9 30.51 25.21 -12.85
C HIS A 9 31.80 25.72 -12.22
N ASP A 10 32.48 24.89 -11.44
CA ASP A 10 33.93 24.90 -11.38
C ASP A 10 34.47 23.51 -11.05
N ASP A 11 35.52 23.18 -11.77
CA ASP A 11 36.27 21.93 -11.81
C ASP A 11 37.72 22.32 -11.50
N SER A 12 38.33 21.74 -10.47
CA SER A 12 39.80 21.61 -10.35
C SER A 12 40.22 20.94 -9.04
N THR A 13 40.81 19.75 -9.20
CA THR A 13 41.73 19.09 -8.28
C THR A 13 43.03 19.89 -8.10
N PRO A 14 43.79 19.63 -7.02
CA PRO A 14 44.99 18.82 -7.21
C PRO A 14 45.29 17.81 -6.10
N GLU A 15 45.89 16.68 -6.49
CA GLU A 15 46.61 15.74 -5.63
C GLU A 15 48.07 16.17 -5.40
N SER A 16 48.62 15.86 -4.22
CA SER A 16 49.95 15.24 -3.95
C SER A 16 50.43 15.61 -2.53
N SER A 17 50.47 14.61 -1.63
CA SER A 17 51.66 13.94 -1.08
C SER A 17 52.37 14.68 0.06
N ASP A 18 52.39 14.13 1.27
CA ASP A 18 53.58 13.45 1.83
C ASP A 18 53.29 12.88 3.26
N SER A 19 54.08 11.85 3.55
CA SER A 19 54.26 10.91 4.65
C SER A 19 54.21 11.36 6.12
N GLY A 20 53.96 10.37 7.00
CA GLY A 20 54.28 10.46 8.43
C GLY A 20 53.69 9.32 9.27
N HIS A 21 54.40 8.19 9.37
CA HIS A 21 54.17 7.14 10.37
C HIS A 21 54.43 7.67 11.79
N HIS A 22 53.51 7.42 12.73
CA HIS A 22 53.86 7.23 14.14
C HIS A 22 52.84 6.30 14.81
N GLU A 23 53.33 5.13 15.20
CA GLU A 23 52.70 4.20 16.14
C GLU A 23 52.71 4.82 17.54
N HIS A 24 51.56 4.80 18.21
CA HIS A 24 51.47 4.90 19.66
C HIS A 24 50.35 3.97 20.13
N GLU A 25 50.74 2.84 20.71
CA GLU A 25 49.88 2.01 21.54
C GLU A 25 49.44 2.80 22.78
N HIS A 26 48.13 2.88 23.01
CA HIS A 26 47.59 3.14 24.34
C HIS A 26 46.31 2.32 24.54
N HIS A 27 46.39 1.48 25.57
CA HIS A 27 45.35 0.64 26.14
C HIS A 27 43.95 1.27 26.12
N HIS A 28 42.99 0.53 25.55
CA HIS A 28 41.57 0.69 25.84
C HIS A 28 41.03 -0.63 26.38
N GLU A 29 40.45 -0.55 27.58
CA GLU A 29 39.69 -1.60 28.24
C GLU A 29 38.54 -2.04 27.31
N GLU A 30 38.60 -3.28 26.83
CA GLU A 30 37.47 -3.93 26.18
C GLU A 30 36.45 -4.31 27.27
N HIS A 31 35.43 -3.46 27.40
CA HIS A 31 34.18 -3.87 28.01
C HIS A 31 33.47 -4.84 27.05
N ASP A 32 33.29 -6.07 27.52
CA ASP A 32 32.39 -7.08 26.95
C ASP A 32 30.97 -6.51 26.80
N GLU A 33 30.57 -6.20 25.57
CA GLU A 33 29.16 -6.07 25.17
C GLU A 33 28.80 -7.24 24.24
N HIS A 34 28.54 -8.40 24.84
CA HIS A 34 27.66 -9.40 24.25
C HIS A 34 26.19 -8.97 24.43
N GLU A 35 25.76 -7.95 23.70
CA GLU A 35 24.34 -7.72 23.43
C GLU A 35 23.93 -8.44 22.14
N HIS A 36 22.84 -9.20 22.23
CA HIS A 36 22.23 -9.90 21.09
C HIS A 36 21.87 -8.91 19.97
N LYS A 37 22.72 -8.82 18.94
CA LYS A 37 22.44 -8.07 17.71
C LYS A 37 21.28 -8.74 16.95
N GLY A 38 20.07 -8.24 17.19
CA GLY A 38 18.96 -8.42 16.27
C GLY A 38 19.32 -7.87 14.88
N PRO A 39 18.74 -8.40 13.79
CA PRO A 39 19.02 -7.91 12.44
C PRO A 39 18.59 -6.44 12.27
N PRO A 40 19.26 -5.65 11.41
CA PRO A 40 19.00 -4.22 11.27
C PRO A 40 17.57 -3.94 10.82
N GLY A 41 16.80 -3.24 11.66
CA GLY A 41 15.42 -2.82 11.42
C GLY A 41 14.54 -2.94 12.67
N GLY A 42 13.27 -2.59 12.55
CA GLY A 42 12.31 -2.58 13.67
C GLY A 42 12.05 -1.17 14.18
N PHE A 43 11.79 -1.06 15.48
CA PHE A 43 11.52 0.22 16.14
C PHE A 43 12.72 1.17 16.02
N ASP A 44 12.46 2.36 15.47
CA ASP A 44 13.46 3.37 15.23
C ASP A 44 13.21 4.59 16.13
N LYS A 45 14.18 4.87 17.01
CA LYS A 45 14.11 5.92 18.02
C LYS A 45 14.53 7.30 17.51
N THR A 46 14.85 7.44 16.22
CA THR A 46 15.26 8.71 15.64
C THR A 46 14.17 9.77 15.87
N PRO A 47 14.45 10.87 16.58
CA PRO A 47 13.45 11.89 16.89
C PRO A 47 13.01 12.62 15.61
N LEU A 48 11.88 13.34 15.67
CA LEU A 48 11.57 14.29 14.60
C LEU A 48 12.67 15.37 14.58
N PRO A 49 13.13 15.80 13.40
CA PRO A 49 14.04 16.93 13.32
C PRO A 49 13.34 18.21 13.76
N ASP A 50 14.09 19.22 14.18
CA ASP A 50 13.51 20.54 14.43
C ASP A 50 13.04 21.16 13.11
N ALA A 51 11.83 21.71 13.13
CA ALA A 51 11.25 22.42 12.00
C ALA A 51 10.44 23.64 12.49
N PRO A 52 10.44 24.75 11.74
CA PRO A 52 9.58 25.87 12.03
C PRO A 52 8.11 25.48 11.87
N GLN A 53 7.22 26.23 12.53
CA GLN A 53 5.78 26.06 12.35
C GLN A 53 5.40 26.17 10.87
N GLY A 54 4.75 25.13 10.35
CA GLY A 54 4.25 25.08 8.99
C GLY A 54 2.85 25.66 8.83
N TYR A 55 2.31 25.54 7.63
CA TYR A 55 0.97 25.95 7.26
C TYR A 55 0.09 24.75 6.92
N THR A 56 -1.19 24.88 7.26
CA THR A 56 -2.21 23.95 6.81
C THR A 56 -2.68 24.42 5.44
N VAL A 57 -2.46 23.60 4.42
CA VAL A 57 -2.77 23.94 3.03
C VAL A 57 -3.84 22.98 2.51
N ARG A 58 -4.88 23.56 1.94
CA ARG A 58 -5.91 22.85 1.19
C ARG A 58 -5.54 22.85 -0.29
N PHE A 59 -5.45 21.66 -0.87
CA PHE A 59 -5.34 21.43 -2.30
C PHE A 59 -6.70 20.96 -2.82
N VAL A 60 -7.15 21.46 -3.96
CA VAL A 60 -8.32 20.90 -4.66
C VAL A 60 -7.93 20.52 -6.07
N PHE A 61 -8.13 19.25 -6.40
CA PHE A 61 -7.92 18.69 -7.73
C PHE A 61 -9.24 18.74 -8.49
N HIS A 62 -9.46 19.82 -9.24
CA HIS A 62 -10.75 20.07 -9.91
C HIS A 62 -10.99 19.11 -11.07
N ALA A 63 -10.19 19.23 -12.12
CA ALA A 63 -10.42 18.53 -13.38
C ALA A 63 -9.15 18.43 -14.23
N ALA A 64 -9.17 17.53 -15.21
CA ALA A 64 -8.24 17.56 -16.31
C ALA A 64 -8.99 17.55 -17.66
N THR A 65 -8.37 18.12 -18.68
CA THR A 65 -8.91 18.19 -20.05
C THR A 65 -7.87 17.70 -21.05
N ASN A 66 -8.34 17.26 -22.22
CA ASN A 66 -7.50 16.77 -23.31
C ASN A 66 -6.62 15.58 -22.89
N ILE A 67 -7.16 14.67 -22.07
CA ILE A 67 -6.46 13.45 -21.72
C ILE A 67 -6.36 12.54 -22.96
N PRO A 68 -5.20 11.92 -23.23
CA PRO A 68 -5.06 11.00 -24.36
C PRO A 68 -5.93 9.76 -24.15
N ILE A 69 -6.58 9.28 -25.21
CA ILE A 69 -7.24 7.97 -25.23
C ILE A 69 -6.16 6.90 -25.03
N ALA A 70 -6.36 6.05 -24.02
CA ALA A 70 -5.52 4.88 -23.78
C ALA A 70 -6.25 3.56 -24.10
N ASP A 71 -7.58 3.50 -23.94
CA ASP A 71 -8.40 2.38 -24.39
C ASP A 71 -8.93 2.55 -25.82
N PHE A 72 -8.31 1.85 -26.77
CA PHE A 72 -8.65 1.93 -28.19
C PHE A 72 -10.03 1.36 -28.53
N HIS A 73 -10.54 0.38 -27.77
CA HIS A 73 -11.84 -0.24 -28.05
C HIS A 73 -13.02 0.67 -27.69
N THR A 74 -12.88 1.47 -26.64
CA THR A 74 -13.92 2.38 -26.15
C THR A 74 -13.70 3.81 -26.60
N GLY A 75 -12.49 4.16 -27.06
CA GLY A 75 -12.14 5.54 -27.40
C GLY A 75 -12.05 6.44 -26.16
N SER A 76 -11.80 5.86 -24.99
CA SER A 76 -11.82 6.55 -23.70
C SER A 76 -10.63 6.16 -22.82
N SER A 77 -10.69 6.57 -21.56
CA SER A 77 -9.71 6.28 -20.51
C SER A 77 -10.45 6.22 -19.18
N ASP A 78 -9.82 5.61 -18.19
CA ASP A 78 -10.22 5.57 -16.79
C ASP A 78 -9.25 6.42 -15.94
N PRO A 79 -9.25 7.76 -16.13
CA PRO A 79 -8.22 8.60 -15.55
C PRO A 79 -8.33 8.77 -14.03
N PHE A 80 -7.18 8.70 -13.38
CA PHE A 80 -6.98 9.12 -12.00
C PHE A 80 -5.68 9.92 -11.85
N LEU A 81 -5.56 10.63 -10.73
CA LEU A 81 -4.42 11.48 -10.41
C LEU A 81 -3.72 10.97 -9.14
N ILE A 82 -2.40 10.83 -9.20
CA ILE A 82 -1.53 10.72 -8.03
C ILE A 82 -0.79 12.05 -7.83
N ALA A 83 -1.13 12.77 -6.77
CA ALA A 83 -0.41 13.92 -6.28
C ALA A 83 0.63 13.49 -5.24
N THR A 84 1.88 13.92 -5.39
CA THR A 84 2.95 13.71 -4.42
C THR A 84 3.45 15.06 -3.93
N LEU A 85 3.30 15.31 -2.63
CA LEU A 85 3.77 16.54 -1.98
C LEU A 85 5.14 16.32 -1.34
N LYS A 86 6.09 17.19 -1.69
CA LYS A 86 7.44 17.19 -1.14
C LYS A 86 7.72 18.55 -0.52
N GLY A 87 7.86 18.57 0.80
CA GLY A 87 8.31 19.75 1.54
C GLY A 87 9.83 19.90 1.50
N THR A 88 10.30 21.06 1.91
CA THR A 88 11.73 21.38 2.12
C THR A 88 12.24 20.97 3.50
N GLN A 89 11.35 20.55 4.41
CA GLN A 89 11.73 20.12 5.76
C GLN A 89 12.59 18.83 5.74
N PRO A 90 13.54 18.70 6.67
CA PRO A 90 14.31 17.47 6.81
C PRO A 90 13.40 16.30 7.17
N LYS A 91 13.69 15.14 6.57
CA LYS A 91 13.13 13.85 6.94
C LYS A 91 14.00 13.20 8.02
N ARG A 92 13.46 12.25 8.78
CA ARG A 92 14.28 11.44 9.70
C ARG A 92 15.28 10.62 8.89
N HIS A 93 14.77 9.97 7.85
CA HIS A 93 15.57 9.18 6.93
C HIS A 93 15.23 9.53 5.47
N LYS A 94 16.21 9.34 4.56
CA LYS A 94 16.02 9.61 3.13
C LYS A 94 14.95 8.70 2.52
N GLU A 95 14.80 7.54 3.12
CA GLU A 95 13.83 6.50 2.82
C GLU A 95 12.41 6.83 3.30
N ASP A 96 12.18 7.90 4.06
CA ASP A 96 10.83 8.26 4.49
C ASP A 96 9.94 8.53 3.26
N PRO A 97 8.73 7.96 3.21
CA PRO A 97 7.81 8.21 2.11
C PRO A 97 7.48 9.69 1.98
N ASP A 98 7.26 10.13 0.74
CA ASP A 98 6.58 11.40 0.51
C ASP A 98 5.08 11.23 0.73
N LEU A 99 4.40 12.31 1.11
CA LEU A 99 2.94 12.34 1.14
C LEU A 99 2.36 12.17 -0.26
N LYS A 100 1.39 11.25 -0.39
CA LYS A 100 0.74 10.93 -1.65
C LYS A 100 -0.77 10.99 -1.46
N TYR A 101 -1.44 11.65 -2.40
CA TYR A 101 -2.89 11.63 -2.53
C TYR A 101 -3.27 11.06 -3.89
N ARG A 102 -4.17 10.07 -3.91
CA ARG A 102 -4.71 9.47 -5.14
C ARG A 102 -6.17 9.87 -5.26
N THR A 103 -6.59 10.50 -6.35
CA THR A 103 -8.02 10.76 -6.63
C THR A 103 -8.73 9.46 -7.00
N ARG A 104 -10.05 9.49 -7.05
CA ARG A 104 -10.87 8.41 -7.60
C ARG A 104 -10.58 8.24 -9.09
N THR A 105 -10.76 7.02 -9.54
CA THR A 105 -10.85 6.70 -10.97
C THR A 105 -12.21 7.16 -11.47
N LEU A 106 -12.23 7.93 -12.55
CA LEU A 106 -13.46 8.24 -13.27
C LEU A 106 -13.47 7.41 -14.54
N HIS A 107 -14.45 6.53 -14.70
CA HIS A 107 -14.45 5.59 -15.80
C HIS A 107 -14.96 6.23 -17.10
N THR A 108 -14.40 5.79 -18.22
CA THR A 108 -14.84 6.11 -19.59
C THR A 108 -14.88 7.62 -19.87
N THR A 109 -13.81 8.35 -19.55
CA THR A 109 -13.72 9.80 -19.78
C THR A 109 -12.32 10.29 -20.16
N THR A 110 -12.27 11.32 -21.02
CA THR A 110 -11.05 12.06 -21.36
C THR A 110 -11.05 13.48 -20.78
N GLU A 111 -12.11 13.84 -20.05
CA GLU A 111 -12.27 15.10 -19.33
C GLU A 111 -12.76 14.85 -17.88
N PRO A 112 -11.93 14.20 -17.04
CA PRO A 112 -12.32 13.91 -15.67
C PRO A 112 -12.51 15.18 -14.84
N LYS A 113 -13.55 15.18 -14.01
CA LYS A 113 -13.84 16.20 -13.01
C LYS A 113 -13.89 15.53 -11.65
N TRP A 114 -12.78 15.53 -10.93
CA TRP A 114 -12.66 14.87 -9.63
C TRP A 114 -13.29 15.72 -8.53
N GLU A 115 -13.04 17.03 -8.54
CA GLU A 115 -13.44 17.97 -7.48
C GLU A 115 -13.07 17.46 -6.07
N GLU A 116 -11.86 16.89 -5.95
CA GLU A 116 -11.39 16.28 -4.70
C GLU A 116 -10.47 17.20 -3.91
N GLU A 117 -10.79 17.38 -2.64
CA GLU A 117 -10.00 18.13 -1.67
C GLU A 117 -8.93 17.23 -1.04
N TRP A 118 -7.77 17.81 -0.70
CA TRP A 118 -6.75 17.23 0.16
C TRP A 118 -6.18 18.31 1.07
N VAL A 119 -6.36 18.17 2.38
CA VAL A 119 -5.89 19.11 3.39
C VAL A 119 -4.69 18.52 4.11
N VAL A 120 -3.57 19.23 4.04
CA VAL A 120 -2.28 18.79 4.59
C VAL A 120 -1.83 19.77 5.66
N SER A 121 -1.46 19.25 6.82
CA SER A 121 -0.83 20.02 7.89
C SER A 121 0.69 20.10 7.70
N ASN A 122 1.30 21.10 8.34
CA ASN A 122 2.73 21.27 8.47
C ASN A 122 3.47 21.41 7.13
N VAL A 123 2.84 22.00 6.12
CA VAL A 123 3.53 22.36 4.87
C VAL A 123 4.55 23.46 5.19
N PRO A 124 5.83 23.30 4.84
CA PRO A 124 6.87 24.18 5.35
C PRO A 124 6.80 25.60 4.74
N PRO A 125 7.13 26.65 5.52
CA PRO A 125 7.14 28.04 5.05
C PRO A 125 8.16 28.29 3.94
N THR A 126 9.22 27.47 3.88
CA THR A 126 10.29 27.50 2.87
C THR A 126 9.88 26.87 1.53
N GLY A 127 8.59 26.58 1.34
CA GLY A 127 8.06 26.12 0.07
C GLY A 127 8.04 24.60 -0.10
N PHE A 128 7.39 24.17 -1.18
CA PHE A 128 7.13 22.77 -1.49
C PHE A 128 7.08 22.52 -3.00
N THR A 129 7.12 21.24 -3.36
CA THR A 129 6.87 20.75 -4.72
C THR A 129 5.67 19.83 -4.72
N LEU A 130 4.66 20.13 -5.53
CA LEU A 130 3.53 19.25 -5.81
C LEU A 130 3.69 18.60 -7.18
N LYS A 131 3.90 17.28 -7.20
CA LYS A 131 3.99 16.48 -8.43
C LYS A 131 2.67 15.77 -8.68
N CYS A 132 1.96 16.18 -9.71
CA CYS A 132 0.69 15.61 -10.13
C CYS A 132 0.93 14.70 -11.34
N ARG A 133 0.64 13.41 -11.23
CA ARG A 133 0.77 12.43 -12.32
C ARG A 133 -0.58 11.82 -12.61
N MET A 134 -1.02 11.92 -13.87
CA MET A 134 -2.27 11.35 -14.33
C MET A 134 -2.00 9.99 -14.98
N TYR A 135 -2.85 9.04 -14.69
CA TYR A 135 -2.76 7.63 -15.10
C TYR A 135 -4.10 7.14 -15.61
N ASP A 136 -4.05 6.12 -16.45
CA ASP A 136 -5.18 5.30 -16.85
C ASP A 136 -5.22 4.06 -15.95
N GLU A 137 -6.37 3.74 -15.35
CA GLU A 137 -6.52 2.55 -14.52
C GLU A 137 -6.66 1.30 -15.39
N ASP A 138 -5.72 0.36 -15.28
CA ASP A 138 -5.74 -0.91 -16.01
C ASP A 138 -5.83 -2.10 -15.06
N VAL A 139 -6.94 -2.85 -15.10
CA VAL A 139 -7.15 -4.00 -14.19
C VAL A 139 -6.17 -5.16 -14.44
N ALA A 140 -5.70 -5.33 -15.69
CA ALA A 140 -4.92 -6.49 -16.14
C ALA A 140 -3.42 -6.23 -16.37
N ASP A 141 -3.04 -4.98 -16.65
CA ASP A 141 -1.65 -4.59 -16.92
C ASP A 141 -1.23 -3.41 -16.02
N LYS A 142 -0.11 -2.78 -16.33
CA LYS A 142 0.40 -1.61 -15.61
C LYS A 142 -0.25 -0.33 -16.12
N ASP A 143 -0.82 0.45 -15.21
CA ASP A 143 -1.36 1.79 -15.46
C ASP A 143 -0.53 2.63 -16.43
N ASP A 144 -1.17 3.07 -17.51
CA ASP A 144 -0.55 3.91 -18.52
C ASP A 144 -0.54 5.38 -18.09
N ARG A 145 0.64 5.99 -18.15
CA ARG A 145 0.82 7.38 -17.71
C ARG A 145 0.35 8.36 -18.78
N LEU A 146 -0.69 9.12 -18.46
CA LEU A 146 -1.37 10.05 -19.36
C LEU A 146 -0.73 11.45 -19.38
N GLY A 147 -0.13 11.88 -18.26
CA GLY A 147 0.55 13.17 -18.19
C GLY A 147 1.16 13.46 -16.82
N ASN A 148 1.96 14.53 -16.74
CA ASN A 148 2.48 15.02 -15.47
C ASN A 148 2.55 16.55 -15.43
N VAL A 149 2.23 17.10 -14.26
CA VAL A 149 2.37 18.50 -13.89
C VAL A 149 3.24 18.55 -12.62
N THR A 150 4.15 19.51 -12.56
CA THR A 150 4.95 19.77 -11.35
C THR A 150 4.86 21.25 -11.03
N ILE A 151 4.32 21.55 -9.86
CA ILE A 151 4.17 22.90 -9.32
C ILE A 151 5.22 23.07 -8.23
N ASN A 152 6.06 24.08 -8.37
CA ASN A 152 7.04 24.45 -7.36
C ASN A 152 6.57 25.77 -6.73
N VAL A 153 6.49 25.80 -5.40
CA VAL A 153 6.18 26.99 -4.62
C VAL A 153 7.38 27.26 -3.74
N ASP A 154 8.02 28.42 -3.92
CA ASP A 154 9.30 28.73 -3.27
C ASP A 154 9.14 29.18 -1.81
N SER A 155 7.98 29.73 -1.44
CA SER A 155 7.68 30.11 -0.06
C SER A 155 6.18 30.22 0.20
N ILE A 156 5.79 29.99 1.45
CA ILE A 156 4.44 30.21 1.97
C ILE A 156 4.53 31.18 3.15
N SER A 157 3.62 32.14 3.19
CA SER A 157 3.45 33.12 4.25
C SER A 157 1.96 33.28 4.60
N ASP A 158 1.67 33.98 5.70
CA ASP A 158 0.31 34.33 6.11
C ASP A 158 -0.46 35.07 5.00
N ASP A 159 0.23 35.90 4.20
CA ASP A 159 -0.34 36.65 3.07
C ASP A 159 -0.17 35.95 1.71
N TRP A 160 0.21 34.67 1.69
CA TRP A 160 0.42 33.96 0.43
C TRP A 160 -0.91 33.87 -0.34
N PRO A 161 -1.00 34.41 -1.56
CA PRO A 161 -2.26 34.48 -2.29
C PRO A 161 -2.79 33.11 -2.71
N GLY A 162 -1.94 32.08 -2.66
CA GLY A 162 -2.27 30.73 -3.10
C GLY A 162 -2.69 30.69 -4.57
N ILE A 163 -3.57 29.75 -4.87
CA ILE A 163 -4.28 29.64 -6.13
C ILE A 163 -5.76 29.51 -5.76
N PRO A 164 -6.51 30.61 -5.60
CA PRO A 164 -7.88 30.55 -5.14
C PRO A 164 -8.82 29.92 -6.20
N PRO A 165 -10.04 29.52 -5.82
CA PRO A 165 -11.05 29.02 -6.75
C PRO A 165 -11.37 30.09 -7.79
N PRO A 166 -11.57 29.72 -9.08
CA PRO A 166 -11.81 28.37 -9.61
C PRO A 166 -10.55 27.53 -9.89
N GLY A 167 -9.37 27.97 -9.44
CA GLY A 167 -8.10 27.29 -9.66
C GLY A 167 -7.37 27.75 -10.93
N GLN A 168 -6.13 27.30 -11.09
CA GLN A 168 -5.26 27.58 -12.23
C GLN A 168 -5.10 26.32 -13.10
N GLU A 169 -5.07 26.50 -14.42
CA GLU A 169 -4.75 25.44 -15.38
C GLU A 169 -3.24 25.33 -15.61
N PHE A 170 -2.74 24.10 -15.59
CA PHE A 170 -1.35 23.75 -15.86
C PHE A 170 -1.28 22.79 -17.04
N GLU A 171 -0.45 23.12 -18.02
CA GLU A 171 -0.18 22.23 -19.15
C GLU A 171 0.71 21.06 -18.72
N ALA A 172 0.24 19.84 -18.96
CA ALA A 172 0.95 18.62 -18.60
C ALA A 172 2.02 18.29 -19.64
N LYS A 173 3.24 18.01 -19.15
CA LYS A 173 4.33 17.55 -20.02
C LYS A 173 4.03 16.13 -20.49
N LYS A 174 3.94 15.94 -21.80
CA LYS A 174 3.97 14.61 -22.44
C LYS A 174 5.39 14.06 -22.35
N ARG A 175 5.62 12.89 -21.74
CA ARG A 175 6.91 12.18 -21.86
C ARG A 175 6.74 10.66 -21.94
N VAL A 176 7.22 10.14 -23.07
CA VAL A 176 7.58 8.77 -23.48
C VAL A 176 6.74 7.66 -22.83
N MET A 177 5.62 7.39 -23.49
CA MET A 177 5.02 6.06 -23.67
C MET A 177 6.09 4.96 -23.56
N SER A 178 5.80 3.86 -22.85
CA SER A 178 6.73 2.71 -22.78
C SER A 178 7.24 2.34 -24.19
N LYS A 179 8.46 1.79 -24.34
CA LYS A 179 9.00 1.38 -25.66
C LYS A 179 8.01 0.48 -26.45
N ARG A 180 7.14 -0.26 -25.76
CA ARG A 180 6.05 -1.07 -26.36
C ARG A 180 4.92 -0.21 -26.92
N ALA A 181 4.48 0.78 -26.17
CA ALA A 181 3.45 1.72 -26.59
C ALA A 181 3.94 2.63 -27.75
N PHE A 182 5.26 2.84 -27.90
CA PHE A 182 5.84 3.51 -29.08
C PHE A 182 5.74 2.65 -30.37
N ILE A 183 5.93 1.33 -30.28
CA ILE A 183 5.76 0.41 -31.42
C ILE A 183 4.28 0.36 -31.83
N LEU A 184 3.36 0.32 -30.85
CA LEU A 184 1.93 0.33 -31.10
C LEU A 184 1.45 1.69 -31.69
N LYS A 185 2.02 2.81 -31.22
CA LYS A 185 1.77 4.14 -31.81
C LYS A 185 2.37 4.33 -33.20
N GLY A 186 3.44 3.62 -33.55
CA GLY A 186 4.00 3.64 -34.91
C GLY A 186 2.99 3.17 -35.96
N ILE A 187 2.08 2.29 -35.57
CA ILE A 187 0.98 1.80 -36.41
C ILE A 187 -0.25 2.72 -36.28
N ALA A 188 -0.57 3.20 -35.08
CA ALA A 188 -1.75 4.05 -34.84
C ALA A 188 -1.62 5.50 -35.34
N SER A 189 -0.41 6.07 -35.34
CA SER A 189 -0.15 7.45 -35.79
C SER A 189 -0.35 7.65 -37.29
N ALA A 190 -0.48 6.57 -38.07
CA ALA A 190 -0.82 6.63 -39.48
C ALA A 190 -2.34 6.85 -39.71
N ILE A 191 -3.19 6.68 -38.68
CA ILE A 191 -4.64 6.59 -38.84
C ILE A 191 -5.39 7.81 -38.25
N VAL A 192 -4.83 8.53 -37.28
CA VAL A 192 -5.52 9.69 -36.64
C VAL A 192 -4.84 11.00 -36.99
N HIS A 193 -5.29 11.65 -38.05
CA HIS A 193 -5.02 13.06 -38.31
C HIS A 193 -5.93 13.93 -37.41
N GLY A 194 -5.44 14.35 -36.24
CA GLY A 194 -6.19 15.20 -35.32
C GLY A 194 -5.33 15.82 -34.21
N SER A 195 -4.96 17.09 -34.41
CA SER A 195 -4.49 18.10 -33.43
C SER A 195 -3.74 17.63 -32.17
N HIS A 196 -2.45 18.00 -32.10
CA HIS A 196 -1.60 17.90 -30.92
C HIS A 196 -2.05 18.84 -29.79
N ILE A 197 -3.05 18.44 -28.99
CA ILE A 197 -3.45 19.19 -27.79
C ILE A 197 -2.82 18.54 -26.55
N ALA A 198 -2.16 19.33 -25.69
CA ALA A 198 -1.57 18.84 -24.45
C ALA A 198 -2.64 18.66 -23.36
N PRO A 199 -2.54 17.61 -22.51
CA PRO A 199 -3.42 17.46 -21.36
C PRO A 199 -3.23 18.66 -20.43
N ARG A 200 -4.32 19.16 -19.85
CA ARG A 200 -4.28 20.26 -18.88
C ARG A 200 -4.89 19.82 -17.58
N LEU A 201 -4.32 20.25 -16.46
CA LEU A 201 -4.79 19.93 -15.12
C LEU A 201 -5.14 21.23 -14.39
N ARG A 202 -6.33 21.29 -13.78
CA ARG A 202 -6.81 22.44 -13.01
C ARG A 202 -6.74 22.15 -11.51
N ILE A 203 -6.04 23.00 -10.76
CA ILE A 203 -5.82 22.86 -9.31
C ILE A 203 -6.04 24.20 -8.62
N SER A 204 -6.60 24.19 -7.41
CA SER A 204 -6.54 25.30 -6.46
C SER A 204 -5.75 24.93 -5.21
N MET A 205 -5.22 25.94 -4.54
CA MET A 205 -4.38 25.83 -3.35
C MET A 205 -4.68 27.00 -2.42
N GLU A 206 -5.05 26.72 -1.18
CA GLU A 206 -5.38 27.77 -0.20
C GLU A 206 -4.73 27.46 1.14
N VAL A 207 -4.16 28.49 1.78
CA VAL A 207 -3.69 28.39 3.17
C VAL A 207 -4.88 28.57 4.09
N LEU A 208 -5.12 27.58 4.94
CA LEU A 208 -6.18 27.62 5.96
C LEU A 208 -5.70 28.28 7.27
N GLY A 209 -4.40 28.29 7.50
CA GLY A 209 -3.78 28.88 8.69
C GLY A 209 -2.46 28.21 9.07
N LYS A 210 -1.91 28.59 10.22
CA LYS A 210 -0.73 27.94 10.80
C LYS A 210 -1.10 26.58 11.37
N SER A 211 -0.20 25.61 11.22
CA SER A 211 -0.41 24.24 11.68
C SER A 211 -0.09 24.05 13.15
N ASP A 212 -0.71 23.04 13.75
CA ASP A 212 -0.41 22.56 15.11
C ASP A 212 0.83 21.62 15.12
N PRO A 213 1.49 21.43 16.27
CA PRO A 213 2.60 20.48 16.43
C PRO A 213 2.28 19.06 15.87
N PRO A 214 3.27 18.31 15.36
CA PRO A 214 4.70 18.41 15.66
C PRO A 214 5.60 19.11 14.61
N TYR A 215 5.04 19.95 13.71
CA TYR A 215 5.72 20.84 12.74
C TYR A 215 6.65 20.18 11.68
N ALA A 216 7.50 19.25 12.07
CA ALA A 216 8.43 18.55 11.19
C ALA A 216 7.79 17.39 10.41
N GLN A 217 6.53 17.06 10.72
CA GLN A 217 5.79 15.97 10.10
C GLN A 217 4.59 16.56 9.34
N MET A 218 4.71 16.62 8.00
CA MET A 218 3.53 16.82 7.18
C MET A 218 2.61 15.61 7.31
N CYS A 219 1.30 15.85 7.41
CA CYS A 219 0.31 14.79 7.50
C CYS A 219 -1.02 15.21 6.86
N THR A 220 -1.77 14.23 6.37
CA THR A 220 -3.12 14.40 5.86
C THR A 220 -4.10 14.61 7.02
N LEU A 221 -4.82 15.74 7.00
CA LEU A 221 -5.90 16.04 7.95
C LEU A 221 -7.28 15.69 7.40
N ALA A 222 -7.44 15.86 6.09
CA ALA A 222 -8.67 15.55 5.36
C ALA A 222 -8.33 15.24 3.89
N PRO A 223 -9.17 14.47 3.18
CA PRO A 223 -10.38 13.83 3.66
C PRO A 223 -10.06 12.55 4.42
N THR A 224 -10.81 12.29 5.48
CA THR A 224 -10.93 10.96 6.05
C THR A 224 -11.85 10.14 5.16
N ARG A 225 -11.27 9.12 4.51
CA ARG A 225 -11.92 8.34 3.45
C ARG A 225 -11.73 6.85 3.66
N TRP A 226 -12.65 6.08 3.11
CA TRP A 226 -12.60 4.63 3.09
C TRP A 226 -12.71 4.13 1.66
N ILE A 227 -12.03 3.03 1.38
CA ILE A 227 -11.99 2.39 0.08
C ILE A 227 -12.02 0.89 0.32
N LYS A 228 -12.96 0.22 -0.32
CA LYS A 228 -13.15 -1.23 -0.25
C LYS A 228 -12.96 -1.78 -1.66
N HIS A 229 -11.88 -2.54 -1.81
CA HIS A 229 -11.51 -3.22 -3.03
C HIS A 229 -12.10 -4.62 -3.00
N ASN A 230 -12.86 -4.95 -4.04
CA ASN A 230 -13.42 -6.28 -4.24
C ASN A 230 -12.63 -6.93 -5.38
N SER A 231 -11.60 -7.70 -5.03
CA SER A 231 -10.74 -8.34 -6.01
C SER A 231 -11.27 -9.74 -6.35
N PRO A 232 -11.43 -10.11 -7.64
CA PRO A 232 -11.97 -11.42 -8.06
C PRO A 232 -11.00 -12.59 -7.84
N MET A 233 -10.06 -12.45 -6.90
CA MET A 233 -8.97 -13.39 -6.60
C MET A 233 -9.44 -14.83 -6.41
N ILE A 234 -10.65 -15.04 -5.88
CA ILE A 234 -11.16 -16.37 -5.55
C ILE A 234 -11.91 -17.02 -6.73
N GLY A 235 -12.57 -16.25 -7.60
CA GLY A 235 -13.26 -16.80 -8.78
C GLY A 235 -12.33 -17.53 -9.76
N ARG A 236 -11.07 -17.08 -9.86
CA ARG A 236 -10.04 -17.65 -10.75
C ARG A 236 -9.22 -18.78 -10.12
N LEU A 237 -9.14 -18.86 -8.79
CA LEU A 237 -8.57 -19.99 -8.04
C LEU A 237 -9.51 -21.21 -8.02
N ILE A 238 -10.81 -20.99 -8.22
CA ILE A 238 -11.86 -22.04 -8.20
C ILE A 238 -12.06 -22.71 -9.58
N GLY A 239 -11.27 -22.36 -10.61
CA GLY A 239 -11.41 -22.97 -11.94
C GLY A 239 -12.76 -22.67 -12.63
N ALA A 240 -13.56 -21.76 -12.07
CA ALA A 240 -14.68 -21.18 -12.81
C ALA A 240 -14.08 -20.27 -13.87
N LYS A 241 -14.30 -20.60 -15.15
CA LYS A 241 -13.98 -19.71 -16.28
C LYS A 241 -14.77 -18.42 -16.09
N VAL A 242 -14.16 -17.42 -15.47
CA VAL A 242 -14.64 -16.05 -15.54
C VAL A 242 -14.15 -15.52 -16.88
N ASN A 243 -15.08 -15.33 -17.82
CA ASN A 243 -14.80 -14.77 -19.13
C ASN A 243 -14.01 -13.46 -18.96
N ALA A 244 -13.00 -13.27 -19.79
CA ALA A 244 -12.03 -12.18 -19.64
C ALA A 244 -12.61 -10.78 -19.96
N ASN A 245 -13.84 -10.70 -20.47
CA ASN A 245 -14.49 -9.46 -20.87
C ASN A 245 -15.85 -9.34 -20.15
N GLU A 246 -16.03 -8.27 -19.37
CA GLU A 246 -17.33 -7.96 -18.74
C GLU A 246 -18.45 -7.65 -19.76
N SER A 247 -18.09 -7.38 -21.03
CA SER A 247 -19.05 -7.09 -22.10
C SER A 247 -19.78 -8.30 -22.69
N ASP A 248 -19.31 -9.53 -22.43
CA ASP A 248 -19.91 -10.74 -23.01
C ASP A 248 -21.03 -11.35 -22.15
N ASP A 249 -21.20 -10.89 -20.90
CA ASP A 249 -22.19 -11.43 -19.95
C ASP A 249 -23.60 -10.77 -20.07
N GLU A 250 -23.78 -9.73 -20.91
CA GLU A 250 -25.11 -9.14 -21.17
C GLU A 250 -25.96 -9.91 -22.19
N LYS A 251 -25.37 -10.87 -22.91
CA LYS A 251 -26.12 -11.73 -23.85
C LYS A 251 -26.43 -13.07 -23.19
N GLY A 252 -27.55 -13.10 -22.48
CA GLY A 252 -28.12 -14.33 -21.93
C GLY A 252 -28.27 -15.41 -22.99
N HIS A 253 -27.43 -16.44 -22.93
CA HIS A 253 -27.66 -17.70 -23.61
C HIS A 253 -28.25 -18.69 -22.62
N HIS A 254 -29.51 -19.04 -22.88
CA HIS A 254 -30.20 -20.16 -22.27
C HIS A 254 -29.42 -21.46 -22.54
N SER A 255 -28.83 -22.05 -21.50
CA SER A 255 -28.47 -23.45 -21.47
C SER A 255 -28.91 -24.05 -20.14
N ASN A 256 -29.83 -25.01 -20.22
CA ASN A 256 -30.19 -25.91 -19.12
C ASN A 256 -28.95 -26.68 -18.68
N ASP A 257 -28.50 -26.49 -17.44
CA ASP A 257 -27.80 -27.52 -16.69
C ASP A 257 -27.82 -27.24 -15.19
N ASP A 258 -28.20 -28.26 -14.41
CA ASP A 258 -28.30 -28.31 -12.94
C ASP A 258 -26.90 -28.28 -12.27
N SER A 259 -26.11 -27.24 -12.55
CA SER A 259 -24.89 -26.96 -11.80
C SER A 259 -25.18 -25.96 -10.68
N PRO A 260 -24.72 -26.21 -9.44
CA PRO A 260 -24.93 -25.28 -8.33
C PRO A 260 -24.27 -23.94 -8.68
N LYS A 261 -25.06 -22.86 -8.66
CA LYS A 261 -24.59 -21.48 -8.88
C LYS A 261 -23.34 -21.24 -8.03
N SER A 262 -22.17 -21.17 -8.66
CA SER A 262 -20.94 -20.80 -7.98
C SER A 262 -21.09 -19.34 -7.53
N THR A 263 -21.29 -19.14 -6.24
CA THR A 263 -21.24 -17.80 -5.64
C THR A 263 -19.82 -17.28 -5.83
N LYS A 264 -19.66 -16.27 -6.70
CA LYS A 264 -18.43 -15.48 -6.81
C LYS A 264 -18.13 -14.93 -5.41
N TYR A 265 -17.06 -15.42 -4.78
CA TYR A 265 -16.53 -14.78 -3.58
C TYR A 265 -15.48 -13.79 -4.05
N ASP A 266 -15.66 -12.51 -3.71
CA ASP A 266 -14.67 -11.47 -3.97
C ASP A 266 -13.82 -11.30 -2.72
N PHE A 267 -12.50 -11.28 -2.89
CA PHE A 267 -11.57 -10.99 -1.82
C PHE A 267 -11.67 -9.50 -1.46
N GLN A 268 -11.95 -9.20 -0.19
CA GLN A 268 -12.09 -7.83 0.28
C GLN A 268 -10.76 -7.30 0.84
N ALA A 269 -10.26 -6.23 0.23
CA ALA A 269 -9.18 -5.42 0.79
C ALA A 269 -9.67 -4.02 1.13
N ASN A 270 -9.18 -3.49 2.25
CA ASN A 270 -9.70 -2.25 2.82
C ASN A 270 -8.58 -1.23 2.97
N GLU A 271 -8.87 0.01 2.62
CA GLU A 271 -8.08 1.19 2.95
C GLU A 271 -8.94 2.18 3.73
N LEU A 272 -8.38 2.75 4.80
CA LEU A 272 -9.04 3.71 5.66
C LEU A 272 -8.06 4.82 6.02
N GLN A 273 -8.26 6.01 5.46
CA GLN A 273 -7.46 7.19 5.80
C GLN A 273 -7.96 7.77 7.13
N LEU A 274 -7.12 7.65 8.15
CA LEU A 274 -7.35 8.24 9.46
C LEU A 274 -6.82 9.67 9.50
N GLN A 275 -7.30 10.46 10.45
CA GLN A 275 -6.81 11.82 10.64
C GLN A 275 -5.46 11.79 11.36
N GLY A 276 -4.45 12.41 10.76
CA GLY A 276 -3.14 12.59 11.36
C GLY A 276 -3.09 13.71 12.42
N PRO A 277 -1.89 14.03 12.93
CA PRO A 277 -0.64 13.29 12.73
C PRO A 277 -0.68 11.95 13.47
N VAL A 278 -0.03 10.94 12.88
CA VAL A 278 0.32 9.72 13.61
C VAL A 278 1.38 10.09 14.67
N PRO A 279 1.30 9.57 15.92
CA PRO A 279 2.30 9.84 16.94
C PRO A 279 3.72 9.55 16.46
N ALA A 280 4.63 10.49 16.72
CA ALA A 280 6.01 10.45 16.23
C ALA A 280 6.83 9.23 16.71
N VAL A 281 6.38 8.56 17.77
CA VAL A 281 6.97 7.31 18.28
C VAL A 281 6.55 6.08 17.46
N LEU A 282 5.46 6.15 16.70
CA LEU A 282 5.07 5.08 15.77
C LEU A 282 5.93 5.19 14.51
N TYR A 283 7.14 4.63 14.58
CA TYR A 283 8.13 4.74 13.52
C TYR A 283 8.99 3.48 13.45
N HIS A 284 8.77 2.69 12.39
CA HIS A 284 9.35 1.36 12.27
C HIS A 284 9.91 1.11 10.88
N ARG A 285 11.20 0.74 10.83
CA ARG A 285 11.87 0.26 9.62
C ARG A 285 11.59 -1.22 9.44
N TYR A 286 11.44 -1.69 8.20
CA TYR A 286 11.43 -3.13 7.95
C TYR A 286 12.70 -3.81 8.50
N VAL A 287 12.55 -5.06 8.95
CA VAL A 287 13.60 -5.88 9.55
C VAL A 287 14.21 -6.81 8.50
N GLU A 288 15.52 -6.74 8.32
CA GLU A 288 16.28 -7.61 7.41
C GLU A 288 16.64 -8.96 8.04
N PHE A 289 15.66 -9.66 8.64
CA PHE A 289 15.95 -10.92 9.34
C PHE A 289 16.24 -12.11 8.38
N ARG A 290 15.96 -11.96 7.09
CA ARG A 290 16.37 -12.89 6.03
C ARG A 290 16.96 -12.08 4.85
N PRO A 291 18.03 -12.55 4.18
CA PRO A 291 18.60 -11.89 3.00
C PRO A 291 17.57 -11.63 1.88
N VAL A 292 16.56 -12.51 1.76
CA VAL A 292 15.46 -12.37 0.80
C VAL A 292 14.61 -11.14 1.09
N ILE A 293 14.44 -10.76 2.36
CA ILE A 293 13.63 -9.61 2.75
C ILE A 293 14.34 -8.30 2.40
N GLY A 294 15.64 -8.19 2.66
CA GLY A 294 16.43 -7.05 2.17
C GLY A 294 16.29 -6.85 0.65
N SER A 295 16.19 -7.94 -0.12
CA SER A 295 15.96 -7.89 -1.56
C SER A 295 14.53 -7.49 -1.97
N LEU A 296 13.51 -7.62 -1.11
CA LEU A 296 12.14 -7.10 -1.38
C LEU A 296 12.14 -5.57 -1.43
N PHE A 297 12.88 -4.96 -0.52
CA PHE A 297 12.96 -3.51 -0.32
C PHE A 297 14.11 -2.85 -1.12
N SER A 298 14.93 -3.66 -1.79
CA SER A 298 16.05 -3.21 -2.60
C SER A 298 15.72 -3.34 -4.08
N SER A 299 15.67 -2.21 -4.79
CA SER A 299 15.60 -2.18 -6.25
C SER A 299 16.97 -2.42 -6.92
N THR A 300 17.98 -2.86 -6.17
CA THR A 300 19.34 -3.10 -6.67
C THR A 300 19.59 -4.60 -6.85
N GLY A 301 20.44 -4.94 -7.83
CA GLY A 301 20.64 -6.32 -8.27
C GLY A 301 19.46 -6.89 -9.06
N ILE A 302 19.70 -7.97 -9.80
CA ILE A 302 18.70 -8.60 -10.67
C ILE A 302 17.57 -9.20 -9.83
N ARG A 303 17.94 -9.95 -8.78
CA ARG A 303 17.00 -10.58 -7.85
C ARG A 303 16.12 -9.57 -7.10
N GLY A 304 16.72 -8.51 -6.55
CA GLY A 304 15.98 -7.46 -5.84
C GLY A 304 15.00 -6.71 -6.74
N THR A 305 15.43 -6.35 -7.96
CA THR A 305 14.56 -5.69 -8.95
C THR A 305 13.34 -6.54 -9.32
N ILE A 306 13.53 -7.84 -9.53
CA ILE A 306 12.42 -8.76 -9.87
C ILE A 306 11.45 -8.87 -8.69
N LEU A 307 11.99 -9.07 -7.49
CA LEU A 307 11.21 -9.32 -6.29
C LEU A 307 10.40 -8.09 -5.86
N ASN A 308 11.05 -6.92 -5.87
CA ASN A 308 10.41 -5.64 -5.62
C ASN A 308 9.27 -5.39 -6.63
N LYS A 309 9.51 -5.62 -7.93
CA LYS A 309 8.48 -5.46 -8.97
C LYS A 309 7.31 -6.43 -8.81
N ALA A 310 7.57 -7.68 -8.43
CA ALA A 310 6.53 -8.67 -8.18
C ALA A 310 5.63 -8.25 -7.02
N LEU A 311 6.21 -7.72 -5.94
CA LEU A 311 5.47 -7.25 -4.78
C LEU A 311 4.60 -6.04 -5.11
N HIS A 312 5.14 -5.03 -5.79
CA HIS A 312 4.34 -3.90 -6.26
C HIS A 312 3.19 -4.37 -7.17
N LYS A 313 3.42 -5.35 -8.05
CA LYS A 313 2.35 -5.91 -8.90
C LYS A 313 1.24 -6.57 -8.06
N GLN A 314 1.59 -7.25 -6.97
CA GLN A 314 0.61 -7.83 -6.04
C GLN A 314 -0.21 -6.76 -5.33
N HIS A 315 0.47 -5.73 -4.81
CA HIS A 315 -0.17 -4.59 -4.18
C HIS A 315 -1.20 -3.96 -5.12
N HIS A 316 -0.80 -3.59 -6.34
CA HIS A 316 -1.70 -2.98 -7.32
C HIS A 316 -2.88 -3.90 -7.68
N ARG A 317 -2.69 -5.23 -7.72
CA ARG A 317 -3.80 -6.15 -8.03
C ARG A 317 -4.83 -6.28 -6.91
N ILE A 318 -4.40 -6.14 -5.65
CA ILE A 318 -5.29 -6.20 -4.48
C ILE A 318 -5.98 -4.86 -4.25
N TYR A 319 -5.26 -3.76 -4.45
CA TYR A 319 -5.71 -2.39 -4.24
C TYR A 319 -6.04 -1.65 -5.54
N ASN A 320 -6.44 -2.38 -6.60
CA ASN A 320 -6.88 -1.76 -7.85
C ASN A 320 -8.25 -1.10 -7.69
N TYR A 321 -8.57 -0.17 -8.58
CA TYR A 321 -9.84 0.54 -8.61
C TYR A 321 -10.68 0.04 -9.77
N SER A 322 -11.03 -1.25 -9.73
CA SER A 322 -12.02 -1.84 -10.63
C SER A 322 -13.41 -1.22 -10.43
N GLY A 323 -14.33 -1.47 -11.37
CA GLY A 323 -15.74 -1.04 -11.24
C GLY A 323 -16.47 -1.60 -10.01
N SER A 324 -15.93 -2.64 -9.35
CA SER A 324 -16.43 -3.19 -8.09
C SER A 324 -15.90 -2.47 -6.84
N THR A 325 -15.02 -1.48 -7.00
CA THR A 325 -14.41 -0.73 -5.89
C THR A 325 -15.41 0.25 -5.30
N GLU A 326 -15.69 0.09 -4.01
CA GLU A 326 -16.55 0.99 -3.26
C GLU A 326 -15.70 2.01 -2.51
N TYR A 327 -16.17 3.25 -2.41
CA TYR A 327 -15.46 4.31 -1.70
C TYR A 327 -16.40 5.32 -1.09
N GLY A 328 -15.92 6.05 -0.09
CA GLY A 328 -16.66 7.14 0.51
C GLY A 328 -15.83 7.92 1.52
N THR A 329 -16.48 8.89 2.18
CA THR A 329 -15.89 9.71 3.23
C THR A 329 -16.71 9.59 4.51
N PHE A 330 -16.10 9.95 5.63
CA PHE A 330 -16.75 10.10 6.93
C PHE A 330 -16.16 11.30 7.65
N GLU A 331 -16.87 11.83 8.62
CA GLU A 331 -16.34 12.88 9.50
C GLU A 331 -15.18 12.33 10.35
N ALA A 332 -14.05 13.02 10.36
CA ALA A 332 -12.86 12.63 11.12
C ALA A 332 -13.18 12.50 12.62
N CYS A 333 -12.54 11.53 13.30
CA CYS A 333 -12.65 11.35 14.76
C CYS A 333 -14.11 11.36 15.27
N SER A 334 -14.99 10.60 14.60
CA SER A 334 -16.42 10.58 14.86
C SER A 334 -16.95 9.16 15.07
N LYS A 335 -18.16 9.03 15.63
CA LYS A 335 -18.86 7.73 15.71
C LYS A 335 -19.12 7.13 14.33
N GLN A 336 -19.24 7.97 13.28
CA GLN A 336 -19.37 7.50 11.91
C GLN A 336 -18.10 6.79 11.45
N ALA A 337 -16.91 7.30 11.81
CA ALA A 337 -15.63 6.64 11.54
C ALA A 337 -15.58 5.25 12.18
N SER A 338 -15.96 5.14 13.46
CA SER A 338 -16.01 3.86 14.20
C SER A 338 -16.96 2.85 13.54
N LEU A 339 -18.16 3.29 13.16
CA LEU A 339 -19.14 2.44 12.47
C LEU A 339 -18.65 2.03 11.08
N GLN A 340 -17.99 2.93 10.35
CA GLN A 340 -17.47 2.61 9.03
C GLN A 340 -16.34 1.58 9.11
N PHE A 341 -15.43 1.73 10.07
CA PHE A 341 -14.40 0.73 10.34
C PHE A 341 -15.01 -0.64 10.68
N LEU A 342 -15.99 -0.67 11.60
CA LEU A 342 -16.68 -1.92 11.97
C LEU A 342 -17.39 -2.58 10.78
N ARG A 343 -18.03 -1.81 9.90
CA ARG A 343 -18.64 -2.34 8.66
C ARG A 343 -17.60 -3.01 7.75
N MET A 344 -16.45 -2.39 7.57
CA MET A 344 -15.37 -2.93 6.75
C MET A 344 -14.71 -4.16 7.38
N ALA A 345 -14.71 -4.25 8.71
CA ALA A 345 -14.24 -5.41 9.47
C ALA A 345 -15.31 -6.48 9.72
N HIS A 346 -16.52 -6.34 9.15
CA HIS A 346 -17.66 -7.23 9.35
C HIS A 346 -18.13 -7.38 10.81
N PHE A 347 -17.97 -6.32 11.62
CA PHE A 347 -18.30 -6.34 13.06
C PHE A 347 -17.68 -7.56 13.75
N ASP A 348 -18.44 -8.34 14.51
CA ASP A 348 -18.00 -9.57 15.18
C ASP A 348 -18.38 -10.86 14.42
N GLU A 349 -18.65 -10.76 13.11
CA GLU A 349 -19.15 -11.88 12.31
C GLU A 349 -18.04 -12.85 11.85
N GLY A 350 -18.24 -14.15 12.09
CA GLY A 350 -17.49 -15.23 11.42
C GLY A 350 -16.07 -15.47 11.94
N GLY A 351 -15.75 -15.01 13.15
CA GLY A 351 -14.48 -15.30 13.80
C GLY A 351 -13.25 -14.74 13.08
N ARG A 352 -13.40 -13.60 12.40
CA ARG A 352 -12.39 -13.07 11.46
C ARG A 352 -11.22 -12.43 12.18
N ILE A 353 -10.02 -12.69 11.66
CA ILE A 353 -8.77 -12.01 12.04
C ILE A 353 -8.29 -11.25 10.81
N PHE A 354 -7.77 -10.04 10.99
CA PHE A 354 -7.31 -9.18 9.91
C PHE A 354 -5.83 -8.87 10.08
N THR A 355 -5.08 -8.89 8.98
CA THR A 355 -3.70 -8.39 8.95
C THR A 355 -3.76 -6.90 8.59
N TYR A 356 -3.01 -6.04 9.29
CA TYR A 356 -3.03 -4.60 9.04
C TYR A 356 -1.65 -3.94 8.93
N VAL A 357 -1.59 -2.82 8.21
CA VAL A 357 -0.49 -1.86 8.21
C VAL A 357 -1.06 -0.45 8.39
N LEU A 358 -0.45 0.34 9.28
CA LEU A 358 -0.66 1.77 9.43
C LEU A 358 0.55 2.51 8.85
N THR A 359 0.34 3.35 7.84
CA THR A 359 1.41 4.17 7.25
C THR A 359 1.75 5.39 8.10
N LEU A 360 2.87 6.06 7.82
CA LEU A 360 3.25 7.31 8.50
C LEU A 360 2.27 8.47 8.27
N ASP A 361 1.43 8.39 7.21
CA ASP A 361 0.38 9.36 6.90
C ASP A 361 -0.99 8.95 7.48
N GLY A 362 -1.06 7.90 8.31
CA GLY A 362 -2.32 7.49 8.93
C GLY A 362 -3.26 6.69 8.01
N LEU A 363 -2.76 6.17 6.88
CA LEU A 363 -3.53 5.24 6.06
C LEU A 363 -3.48 3.84 6.70
N LEU A 364 -4.63 3.36 7.17
CA LEU A 364 -4.80 2.01 7.68
C LEU A 364 -5.24 1.09 6.53
N ARG A 365 -4.43 0.09 6.22
CA ARG A 365 -4.72 -0.94 5.22
C ARG A 365 -4.87 -2.29 5.88
N PHE A 366 -5.89 -3.05 5.51
CA PHE A 366 -6.09 -4.38 6.07
C PHE A 366 -6.89 -5.31 5.17
N THR A 367 -6.66 -6.61 5.32
CA THR A 367 -7.43 -7.71 4.71
C THR A 367 -7.65 -8.83 5.72
N GLU A 368 -8.66 -9.66 5.49
CA GLU A 368 -8.87 -10.85 6.30
C GLU A 368 -7.70 -11.84 6.17
N THR A 369 -7.34 -12.46 7.28
CA THR A 369 -6.27 -13.45 7.41
C THR A 369 -6.86 -14.86 7.39
N GLY A 370 -6.31 -15.72 6.53
CA GLY A 370 -6.73 -17.11 6.40
C GLY A 370 -5.87 -17.87 5.38
N LYS A 371 -5.71 -19.18 5.58
CA LYS A 371 -4.95 -20.05 4.64
C LYS A 371 -5.69 -20.19 3.31
N GLU A 372 -7.00 -20.12 3.36
CA GLU A 372 -7.94 -20.23 2.25
C GLU A 372 -7.88 -19.08 1.23
N PHE A 373 -7.23 -17.97 1.57
CA PHE A 373 -7.04 -16.86 0.64
C PHE A 373 -5.80 -17.03 -0.26
N GLY A 374 -4.97 -18.07 -0.03
CA GLY A 374 -3.78 -18.34 -0.84
C GLY A 374 -2.71 -17.23 -0.77
N ILE A 375 -2.84 -16.28 0.16
CA ILE A 375 -1.89 -15.17 0.34
C ILE A 375 -0.79 -15.61 1.31
N ASP A 376 -0.05 -16.66 0.94
CA ASP A 376 1.22 -17.01 1.58
C ASP A 376 2.38 -16.45 0.74
N PHE A 377 2.32 -15.17 0.43
CA PHE A 377 3.40 -14.46 -0.26
C PHE A 377 4.35 -13.79 0.74
N LEU A 378 5.64 -13.76 0.37
CA LEU A 378 6.84 -13.03 0.85
C LEU A 378 6.77 -12.17 2.14
N SER A 379 5.67 -11.43 2.37
CA SER A 379 5.10 -11.09 3.69
C SER A 379 3.82 -10.27 3.50
N LYS A 380 2.71 -10.63 4.18
CA LYS A 380 1.41 -9.93 4.11
C LYS A 380 1.53 -8.44 4.46
N HIS A 381 2.30 -8.12 5.50
CA HIS A 381 2.56 -6.72 5.90
C HIS A 381 3.32 -5.95 4.83
N THR A 382 4.32 -6.56 4.19
CA THR A 382 5.05 -5.89 3.11
C THR A 382 4.14 -5.60 1.90
N MET A 383 3.22 -6.52 1.58
CA MET A 383 2.23 -6.31 0.53
C MET A 383 1.30 -5.13 0.85
N HIS A 384 0.75 -5.05 2.06
CA HIS A 384 -0.07 -3.91 2.49
C HIS A 384 0.69 -2.58 2.49
N ALA A 385 1.97 -2.61 2.87
CA ALA A 385 2.84 -1.44 2.86
C ALA A 385 3.30 -1.02 1.46
N ASP A 386 3.00 -1.78 0.39
CA ASP A 386 3.58 -1.57 -0.95
C ASP A 386 5.12 -1.54 -0.91
N ALA A 387 5.73 -2.39 -0.06
CA ALA A 387 7.16 -2.39 0.26
C ALA A 387 7.72 -1.02 0.72
N GLU A 388 6.91 -0.22 1.41
CA GLU A 388 7.39 0.99 2.06
C GLU A 388 8.38 0.65 3.18
N LYS A 389 9.52 1.33 3.21
CA LYS A 389 10.60 0.99 4.14
C LYS A 389 10.28 1.36 5.58
N TYR A 390 9.55 2.46 5.76
CA TYR A 390 9.12 2.98 7.04
C TYR A 390 7.60 3.03 7.11
N ILE A 391 7.05 2.51 8.21
CA ILE A 391 5.63 2.56 8.53
C ILE A 391 5.43 3.01 9.97
N ALA A 392 4.18 3.29 10.34
CA ALA A 392 3.86 3.65 11.70
C ALA A 392 3.75 2.41 12.60
N CYS A 393 2.95 1.42 12.19
CA CYS A 393 2.75 0.17 12.92
C CYS A 393 2.16 -0.90 12.00
N SER A 394 2.31 -2.18 12.36
CA SER A 394 1.64 -3.28 11.68
C SER A 394 1.46 -4.48 12.62
N GLY A 395 0.48 -5.33 12.32
CA GLY A 395 0.15 -6.46 13.16
C GLY A 395 -1.08 -7.19 12.65
N GLU A 396 -1.82 -7.79 13.57
CA GLU A 396 -3.14 -8.35 13.34
C GLU A 396 -4.17 -7.73 14.29
N PHE A 397 -5.45 -7.87 13.95
CA PHE A 397 -6.55 -7.48 14.81
C PHE A 397 -7.78 -8.36 14.62
N PHE A 398 -8.69 -8.32 15.59
CA PHE A 398 -10.03 -8.88 15.48
C PHE A 398 -11.02 -8.04 16.29
N ILE A 399 -12.31 -8.24 16.04
CA ILE A 399 -13.39 -7.58 16.76
C ILE A 399 -14.03 -8.56 17.74
N ARG A 400 -14.30 -8.06 18.95
CA ARG A 400 -15.05 -8.76 19.99
C ARG A 400 -16.30 -7.96 20.33
N ARG A 401 -17.43 -8.63 20.51
CA ARG A 401 -18.68 -7.96 20.91
C ARG A 401 -18.96 -8.17 22.40
N LEU A 402 -19.42 -7.10 23.03
CA LEU A 402 -19.80 -7.01 24.43
C LEU A 402 -21.31 -7.25 24.61
N GLN A 403 -21.70 -7.71 25.79
CA GLN A 403 -23.10 -7.86 26.17
C GLN A 403 -23.78 -6.50 26.33
N HIS A 404 -23.09 -5.52 26.90
CA HIS A 404 -23.59 -4.17 27.14
C HIS A 404 -22.81 -3.11 26.36
N PRO A 405 -23.42 -1.94 26.06
CA PRO A 405 -22.79 -0.89 25.27
C PRO A 405 -21.97 0.05 26.17
N ASP A 406 -20.90 -0.45 26.78
CA ASP A 406 -20.08 0.30 27.74
C ASP A 406 -18.75 0.81 27.15
N SER A 407 -18.44 0.47 25.89
CA SER A 407 -17.15 0.78 25.26
C SER A 407 -15.95 0.30 26.10
N ASN A 408 -16.10 -0.83 26.80
CA ASN A 408 -15.05 -1.35 27.67
C ASN A 408 -13.72 -1.48 26.94
N ASP A 409 -12.61 -1.08 27.56
CA ASP A 409 -11.26 -1.23 27.03
C ASP A 409 -10.43 -2.26 27.81
N SER A 410 -11.07 -2.98 28.74
CA SER A 410 -10.46 -4.11 29.45
C SER A 410 -10.37 -5.35 28.55
N PRO A 411 -9.21 -6.04 28.53
CA PRO A 411 -9.08 -7.34 27.89
C PRO A 411 -10.05 -8.40 28.44
N GLU A 412 -10.42 -8.29 29.72
CA GLU A 412 -11.30 -9.22 30.44
C GLU A 412 -12.40 -8.40 31.13
N PRO A 413 -13.48 -8.02 30.41
CA PRO A 413 -14.59 -7.31 31.00
C PRO A 413 -15.40 -8.27 31.89
N GLN A 414 -16.01 -7.75 32.97
CA GLN A 414 -16.88 -8.55 33.86
C GLN A 414 -18.28 -8.75 33.27
N GLU A 415 -18.34 -9.11 32.00
CA GLU A 415 -19.57 -9.40 31.26
C GLU A 415 -19.33 -10.48 30.21
N LYS A 416 -20.41 -10.96 29.60
CA LYS A 416 -20.31 -11.95 28.53
C LYS A 416 -19.83 -11.28 27.25
N THR A 417 -18.96 -11.97 26.51
CA THR A 417 -18.44 -11.48 25.23
C THR A 417 -18.58 -12.52 24.14
N HIS A 418 -18.94 -12.09 22.93
CA HIS A 418 -18.87 -12.91 21.72
C HIS A 418 -17.49 -12.70 21.06
N PRO A 419 -16.74 -13.78 20.77
CA PRO A 419 -17.30 -15.10 20.45
C PRO A 419 -17.16 -16.18 21.53
N SER A 420 -16.62 -15.86 22.71
CA SER A 420 -16.47 -16.84 23.80
C SER A 420 -17.82 -17.38 24.30
N GLU A 421 -18.88 -16.58 24.28
CA GLU A 421 -20.25 -17.00 24.56
C GLU A 421 -21.25 -16.47 23.49
N PRO A 422 -22.31 -17.22 23.16
CA PRO A 422 -23.35 -16.74 22.25
C PRO A 422 -24.15 -15.60 22.89
N LEU A 423 -24.19 -14.44 22.22
CA LEU A 423 -24.94 -13.27 22.66
C LEU A 423 -26.19 -13.04 21.80
N PRO A 424 -27.37 -12.76 22.40
CA PRO A 424 -28.56 -12.40 21.62
C PRO A 424 -28.37 -11.04 20.90
N GLY A 425 -29.11 -10.80 19.82
CA GLY A 425 -29.14 -9.50 19.17
C GLY A 425 -27.98 -9.19 18.21
N GLY A 426 -27.29 -10.20 17.68
CA GLY A 426 -26.28 -10.02 16.64
C GLY A 426 -25.82 -11.35 16.02
N PRO A 427 -24.71 -11.37 15.28
CA PRO A 427 -24.22 -12.56 14.59
C PRO A 427 -24.06 -13.77 15.53
N PRO A 428 -24.25 -15.00 15.03
CA PRO A 428 -24.56 -15.36 13.64
C PRO A 428 -26.05 -15.28 13.25
N ASN A 429 -26.95 -15.07 14.22
CA ASN A 429 -28.41 -15.25 14.00
C ASN A 429 -29.16 -13.97 13.63
N GLN A 430 -28.62 -12.80 13.96
CA GLN A 430 -29.24 -11.48 13.76
C GLN A 430 -28.20 -10.48 13.23
N PRO A 431 -28.62 -9.38 12.59
CA PRO A 431 -27.68 -8.35 12.15
C PRO A 431 -26.93 -7.73 13.34
N PRO A 432 -25.65 -7.35 13.18
CA PRO A 432 -24.85 -6.76 14.24
C PRO A 432 -25.44 -5.42 14.74
N PRO A 433 -25.49 -5.16 16.06
CA PRO A 433 -25.92 -3.88 16.59
C PRO A 433 -25.12 -2.71 16.00
N PRO A 434 -25.75 -1.67 15.43
CA PRO A 434 -25.07 -0.56 14.79
C PRO A 434 -24.65 0.51 15.82
N ASN A 435 -24.03 0.10 16.92
CA ASN A 435 -23.51 1.00 17.95
C ASN A 435 -22.08 0.55 18.34
N PRO A 436 -21.04 1.39 18.11
CA PRO A 436 -19.65 1.03 18.39
C PRO A 436 -19.39 0.63 19.85
N ALA A 437 -20.20 1.11 20.79
CA ALA A 437 -20.04 0.83 22.22
C ALA A 437 -20.24 -0.64 22.59
N PHE A 438 -20.86 -1.44 21.71
CA PHE A 438 -20.96 -2.90 21.88
C PHE A 438 -19.71 -3.65 21.43
N TYR A 439 -18.67 -2.98 20.95
CA TYR A 439 -17.53 -3.66 20.33
C TYR A 439 -16.21 -3.22 20.94
N GLN A 440 -15.28 -4.17 20.88
CA GLN A 440 -13.88 -3.96 21.16
C GLN A 440 -13.04 -4.34 19.94
N LEU A 441 -12.07 -3.49 19.63
CA LEU A 441 -10.99 -3.79 18.70
C LEU A 441 -9.80 -4.32 19.49
N PHE A 442 -9.51 -5.61 19.32
CA PHE A 442 -8.27 -6.22 19.78
C PHE A 442 -7.22 -6.06 18.69
N ILE A 443 -6.17 -5.31 18.95
CA ILE A 443 -5.11 -5.02 17.98
C ILE A 443 -3.73 -5.27 18.58
N ASP A 444 -2.86 -5.91 17.83
CA ASP A 444 -1.53 -6.29 18.28
C ASP A 444 -0.40 -5.75 17.38
N ASN A 445 0.83 -6.11 17.73
CA ASN A 445 2.08 -5.84 17.01
C ASN A 445 2.66 -7.08 16.31
N GLU A 446 1.85 -8.09 15.98
CA GLU A 446 2.30 -9.32 15.32
C GLU A 446 2.67 -9.08 13.85
N SER A 447 3.88 -8.56 13.61
CA SER A 447 4.44 -8.40 12.28
C SER A 447 5.82 -9.02 12.16
N GLY A 448 5.94 -10.07 11.33
CA GLY A 448 7.24 -10.66 11.01
C GLY A 448 8.20 -9.68 10.31
N THR A 449 7.66 -8.77 9.48
CA THR A 449 8.43 -7.83 8.66
C THR A 449 8.91 -6.61 9.43
N TYR A 450 8.04 -5.96 10.20
CA TYR A 450 8.35 -4.68 10.84
C TYR A 450 8.58 -4.80 12.34
N ARG A 451 8.08 -5.88 12.97
CA ARG A 451 8.24 -6.21 14.39
C ARG A 451 8.12 -4.99 15.32
N PRO A 452 6.96 -4.29 15.35
CA PRO A 452 6.81 -3.12 16.21
C PRO A 452 7.06 -3.45 17.68
N ASP A 453 7.77 -2.58 18.39
CA ASP A 453 8.15 -2.81 19.78
C ASP A 453 6.94 -2.66 20.72
N LYS A 454 6.89 -3.40 21.83
CA LYS A 454 5.76 -3.33 22.77
C LYS A 454 5.58 -1.95 23.41
N SER A 455 6.63 -1.13 23.50
CA SER A 455 6.58 0.20 24.12
C SER A 455 5.68 1.20 23.40
N ILE A 456 5.39 0.96 22.11
CA ILE A 456 4.57 1.86 21.28
C ILE A 456 3.06 1.62 21.41
N LEU A 457 2.65 0.49 22.00
CA LEU A 457 1.24 0.08 22.08
C LEU A 457 0.33 1.11 22.77
N PRO A 458 0.74 1.80 23.86
CA PRO A 458 -0.06 2.85 24.47
C PRO A 458 -0.33 4.04 23.53
N ASP A 459 0.64 4.42 22.70
CA ASP A 459 0.49 5.52 21.74
C ASP A 459 -0.37 5.11 20.55
N LEU A 460 -0.25 3.86 20.10
CA LEU A 460 -1.18 3.27 19.13
C LEU A 460 -2.61 3.28 19.68
N LYS A 461 -2.81 2.86 20.94
CA LYS A 461 -4.12 2.88 21.60
C LYS A 461 -4.74 4.28 21.57
N LYS A 462 -4.02 5.30 22.06
CA LYS A 462 -4.48 6.70 22.05
C LYS A 462 -4.84 7.20 20.66
N PHE A 463 -4.03 6.88 19.66
CA PHE A 463 -4.28 7.30 18.27
C PHE A 463 -5.58 6.68 17.72
N LEU A 464 -5.82 5.40 17.99
CA LEU A 464 -7.02 4.70 17.56
C LEU A 464 -8.26 5.13 18.35
N GLU A 465 -8.16 5.37 19.66
CA GLU A 465 -9.26 5.89 20.48
C GLU A 465 -9.74 7.26 19.98
N LYS A 466 -8.80 8.14 19.60
CA LYS A 466 -9.12 9.44 19.00
C LYS A 466 -9.84 9.27 17.66
N ASN A 467 -9.39 8.34 16.81
CA ASN A 467 -9.94 8.15 15.47
C ASN A 467 -11.25 7.34 15.46
N PHE A 468 -11.48 6.49 16.46
CA PHE A 468 -12.67 5.64 16.59
C PHE A 468 -13.43 5.87 17.92
N PRO A 469 -14.02 7.07 18.13
CA PRO A 469 -14.81 7.32 19.33
C PRO A 469 -15.92 6.30 19.57
N GLY A 470 -16.03 5.85 20.82
CA GLY A 470 -17.05 4.90 21.26
C GLY A 470 -16.73 3.43 20.96
N LEU A 471 -15.63 3.11 20.28
CA LEU A 471 -15.13 1.74 20.14
C LEU A 471 -14.15 1.45 21.28
N GLY A 472 -14.29 0.31 21.97
CA GLY A 472 -13.30 -0.10 22.98
C GLY A 472 -12.00 -0.51 22.31
N ILE A 473 -10.86 0.07 22.68
CA ILE A 473 -9.56 -0.25 22.07
C ILE A 473 -8.71 -1.05 23.05
N VAL A 474 -8.41 -2.30 22.69
CA VAL A 474 -7.57 -3.21 23.46
C VAL A 474 -6.30 -3.50 22.67
N VAL A 475 -5.16 -3.05 23.20
CA VAL A 475 -3.85 -3.33 22.63
C VAL A 475 -3.17 -4.48 23.37
N MET A 476 -2.62 -5.44 22.63
CA MET A 476 -1.90 -6.58 23.21
C MET A 476 -0.55 -6.79 22.53
N ASN A 477 0.43 -7.25 23.29
CA ASN A 477 1.72 -7.66 22.74
C ASN A 477 1.61 -9.08 22.16
N VAL A 478 2.28 -9.34 21.04
CA VAL A 478 2.36 -10.66 20.39
C VAL A 478 2.85 -11.77 21.33
N GLU A 479 3.68 -11.42 22.32
CA GLU A 479 4.25 -12.35 23.31
C GLU A 479 3.25 -12.73 24.43
N ASP A 480 2.08 -12.10 24.51
CA ASP A 480 1.07 -12.42 25.53
C ASP A 480 0.35 -13.73 25.18
N GLU A 481 0.52 -14.76 26.02
CA GLU A 481 -0.13 -16.07 25.84
C GLU A 481 -1.67 -15.97 25.76
N ARG A 482 -2.26 -14.96 26.42
CA ARG A 482 -3.71 -14.74 26.38
C ARG A 482 -4.19 -14.32 25.00
N LEU A 483 -3.39 -13.53 24.29
CA LEU A 483 -3.69 -13.14 22.90
C LEU A 483 -3.73 -14.36 21.99
N GLN A 484 -2.79 -15.29 22.15
CA GLN A 484 -2.75 -16.52 21.37
C GLN A 484 -4.01 -17.37 21.60
N LYS A 485 -4.42 -17.51 22.86
CA LYS A 485 -5.68 -18.20 23.20
C LYS A 485 -6.90 -17.55 22.54
N LEU A 486 -7.01 -16.22 22.60
CA LEU A 486 -8.11 -15.48 21.96
C LEU A 486 -8.12 -15.65 20.44
N LYS A 487 -6.95 -15.64 19.79
CA LYS A 487 -6.84 -15.90 18.35
C LYS A 487 -7.24 -17.33 17.98
N ASP A 488 -6.89 -18.31 18.81
CA ASP A 488 -7.28 -19.71 18.59
C ASP A 488 -8.79 -19.94 18.77
N GLU A 489 -9.42 -19.23 19.70
CA GLU A 489 -10.89 -19.16 19.81
C GLU A 489 -11.48 -18.61 18.51
N GLN A 490 -11.01 -17.45 18.04
CA GLN A 490 -11.48 -16.84 16.78
C GLN A 490 -11.34 -17.80 15.58
N ARG A 491 -10.18 -18.47 15.44
CA ARG A 491 -9.95 -19.46 14.38
C ARG A 491 -10.87 -20.67 14.48
N SER A 492 -11.27 -21.07 15.69
CA SER A 492 -12.19 -22.18 15.90
C SER A 492 -13.61 -21.82 15.49
N ILE A 493 -14.07 -20.61 15.85
CA ILE A 493 -15.37 -20.08 15.41
C ILE A 493 -15.40 -19.88 13.90
N LYS A 494 -14.32 -19.38 13.29
CA LYS A 494 -14.20 -19.28 11.84
C LYS A 494 -14.38 -20.63 11.13
N LYS A 495 -13.97 -21.74 11.74
CA LYS A 495 -14.19 -23.09 11.19
C LYS A 495 -15.63 -23.59 11.36
N SER A 496 -16.33 -23.18 12.42
CA SER A 496 -17.70 -23.63 12.70
C SER A 496 -18.77 -22.76 12.05
N GLU A 497 -18.58 -21.44 12.04
CA GLU A 497 -19.53 -20.44 11.51
C GLU A 497 -19.14 -19.95 10.12
N GLY A 498 -17.85 -19.92 9.81
CA GLY A 498 -17.40 -19.60 8.47
C GLY A 498 -17.93 -20.66 7.51
N LYS A 499 -18.51 -20.22 6.39
CA LYS A 499 -18.81 -21.12 5.27
C LYS A 499 -17.51 -21.84 4.90
N ILE A 500 -17.40 -23.11 5.27
CA ILE A 500 -16.22 -23.95 5.00
C ILE A 500 -15.97 -23.90 3.49
N MET A 501 -14.90 -23.22 3.11
CA MET A 501 -14.47 -23.16 1.72
C MET A 501 -13.80 -24.50 1.41
N GLN A 502 -14.56 -25.42 0.83
CA GLN A 502 -14.04 -26.69 0.36
C GLN A 502 -13.24 -26.42 -0.92
N VAL A 503 -11.94 -26.11 -0.77
CA VAL A 503 -11.03 -25.96 -1.90
C VAL A 503 -10.84 -27.34 -2.53
N VAL A 504 -11.56 -27.62 -3.60
CA VAL A 504 -11.27 -28.78 -4.46
C VAL A 504 -10.11 -28.37 -5.35
N MET A 505 -8.88 -28.75 -4.97
CA MET A 505 -7.72 -28.66 -5.86
C MET A 505 -7.93 -29.61 -7.04
N ASN A 506 -8.36 -29.08 -8.19
CA ASN A 506 -8.31 -29.83 -9.44
C ASN A 506 -6.99 -29.51 -10.15
N SER A 507 -6.11 -30.49 -10.25
CA SER A 507 -4.80 -30.39 -10.89
C SER A 507 -4.94 -30.36 -12.41
N SER A 508 -5.41 -29.25 -12.99
CA SER A 508 -5.33 -28.91 -14.42
C SER A 508 -5.96 -27.54 -14.66
N THR A 509 -5.17 -26.47 -14.92
CA THR A 509 -5.49 -25.34 -15.84
C THR A 509 -4.49 -24.15 -15.77
N ASP A 510 -3.56 -24.22 -16.72
CA ASP A 510 -2.56 -23.32 -17.35
C ASP A 510 -2.67 -21.77 -17.38
N SER A 511 -3.15 -21.06 -16.35
CA SER A 511 -2.89 -19.58 -16.30
C SER A 511 -2.64 -18.96 -14.92
N PHE A 512 -3.00 -19.66 -13.84
CA PHE A 512 -2.59 -19.29 -12.48
C PHE A 512 -1.58 -20.27 -11.87
N SER A 513 -1.57 -21.52 -12.34
CA SER A 513 -0.58 -22.51 -11.94
C SER A 513 0.83 -22.06 -12.30
N SER A 514 1.08 -21.41 -13.44
CA SER A 514 2.47 -21.06 -13.78
C SER A 514 3.06 -20.04 -12.81
N VAL A 515 2.34 -18.98 -12.43
CA VAL A 515 2.92 -17.94 -11.55
C VAL A 515 2.98 -18.41 -10.09
N GLU A 516 2.00 -19.17 -9.61
CA GLU A 516 1.96 -19.66 -8.22
C GLU A 516 2.88 -20.87 -8.00
N SER A 517 2.87 -21.85 -8.91
CA SER A 517 3.84 -22.97 -8.87
C SER A 517 5.25 -22.45 -9.09
N GLU A 518 5.45 -21.50 -10.03
CA GLU A 518 6.76 -20.86 -10.15
C GLU A 518 7.12 -20.09 -8.88
N LEU A 519 6.21 -19.38 -8.20
CA LEU A 519 6.54 -18.64 -6.97
C LEU A 519 6.81 -19.56 -5.78
N ASN A 520 6.13 -20.70 -5.66
CA ASN A 520 6.40 -21.71 -4.63
C ASN A 520 7.69 -22.50 -4.91
N GLU A 521 7.88 -23.00 -6.14
CA GLU A 521 9.17 -23.59 -6.58
C GLU A 521 10.30 -22.55 -6.46
N ARG A 522 10.01 -21.26 -6.71
CA ARG A 522 10.95 -20.16 -6.50
C ARG A 522 11.23 -19.90 -5.03
N ASN A 523 10.26 -19.98 -4.13
CA ASN A 523 10.49 -19.79 -2.70
C ASN A 523 11.44 -20.87 -2.15
N GLU A 524 11.23 -22.12 -2.53
CA GLU A 524 12.15 -23.23 -2.21
C GLU A 524 13.54 -23.05 -2.86
N SER A 525 13.58 -22.60 -4.13
CA SER A 525 14.82 -22.25 -4.84
C SER A 525 15.55 -21.06 -4.18
N TRP A 526 14.80 -20.11 -3.64
CA TRP A 526 15.28 -18.89 -3.01
C TRP A 526 15.81 -19.13 -1.59
N GLU A 527 15.20 -20.05 -0.85
CA GLU A 527 15.67 -20.56 0.44
C GLU A 527 16.93 -21.43 0.28
N SER A 528 17.05 -22.16 -0.84
CA SER A 528 18.24 -22.97 -1.18
C SER A 528 19.38 -22.20 -1.89
N GLY A 529 19.21 -20.89 -2.14
CA GLY A 529 20.23 -20.03 -2.75
C GLY A 529 20.46 -20.25 -4.26
N ARG A 530 19.59 -21.00 -4.95
CA ARG A 530 19.70 -21.28 -6.39
C ARG A 530 19.16 -20.11 -7.23
N LYS A 531 19.83 -19.80 -8.35
CA LYS A 531 19.38 -18.77 -9.32
C LYS A 531 18.16 -19.28 -10.07
N SER A 532 17.10 -18.48 -10.13
CA SER A 532 15.87 -18.84 -10.86
C SER A 532 16.05 -18.74 -12.39
N LYS A 533 15.26 -19.49 -13.17
CA LYS A 533 15.23 -19.39 -14.66
C LYS A 533 15.15 -17.95 -15.16
N LEU A 534 14.31 -17.13 -14.53
CA LEU A 534 14.11 -15.72 -14.90
C LEU A 534 15.34 -14.87 -14.55
N GLU A 535 15.95 -15.09 -13.40
CA GLU A 535 17.17 -14.38 -12.97
C GLU A 535 18.35 -14.71 -13.89
N THR A 536 18.51 -15.99 -14.26
CA THR A 536 19.53 -16.44 -15.20
C THR A 536 19.29 -15.87 -16.60
N ALA A 537 18.04 -15.90 -17.10
CA ALA A 537 17.67 -15.26 -18.37
C ALA A 537 17.95 -13.75 -18.38
N HIS A 538 17.56 -13.06 -17.31
CA HIS A 538 17.71 -11.62 -17.18
C HIS A 538 19.18 -11.22 -16.96
N SER A 539 19.99 -12.09 -16.38
CA SER A 539 21.44 -11.92 -16.29
C SER A 539 22.10 -12.07 -17.67
N ALA A 540 21.70 -13.06 -18.47
CA ALA A 540 22.19 -13.28 -19.83
C ALA A 540 21.76 -12.14 -20.78
N LEU A 541 20.57 -11.57 -20.60
CA LEU A 541 20.11 -10.41 -21.36
C LEU A 541 20.88 -9.13 -21.03
N ARG A 542 21.33 -8.98 -19.78
CA ARG A 542 22.07 -7.79 -19.33
C ARG A 542 23.56 -7.88 -19.68
N ASN A 543 24.14 -9.07 -19.58
CA ASN A 543 25.52 -9.39 -19.90
C ASN A 543 25.55 -10.63 -20.82
N PRO A 544 25.52 -10.46 -22.15
CA PRO A 544 25.45 -11.57 -23.09
C PRO A 544 26.84 -12.16 -23.36
N ASP A 545 27.52 -12.64 -22.31
CA ASP A 545 28.74 -13.43 -22.45
C ASP A 545 28.43 -14.94 -22.56
N GLN A 546 29.44 -15.71 -22.96
CA GLN A 546 29.27 -17.15 -23.23
C GLN A 546 28.91 -17.95 -21.97
N GLU A 547 29.29 -17.49 -20.78
CA GLU A 547 29.02 -18.17 -19.51
C GLU A 547 27.57 -17.96 -19.07
N HIS A 548 27.07 -16.72 -19.11
CA HIS A 548 25.70 -16.40 -18.73
C HIS A 548 24.68 -17.01 -19.72
N LEU A 549 25.02 -17.08 -21.01
CA LEU A 549 24.20 -17.76 -22.01
C LEU A 549 24.16 -19.28 -21.80
N LYS A 550 25.31 -19.91 -21.50
CA LYS A 550 25.35 -21.35 -21.16
C LYS A 550 24.55 -21.67 -19.91
N ALA A 551 24.71 -20.88 -18.85
CA ALA A 551 23.96 -21.04 -17.61
C ALA A 551 22.44 -20.88 -17.84
N ALA A 552 22.02 -19.93 -18.70
CA ALA A 552 20.61 -19.76 -19.05
C ALA A 552 20.05 -20.96 -19.82
N VAL A 553 20.81 -21.51 -20.76
CA VAL A 553 20.43 -22.68 -21.56
C VAL A 553 20.33 -23.94 -20.69
N GLU A 554 21.28 -24.15 -19.78
CA GLU A 554 21.32 -25.32 -18.88
C GLU A 554 20.18 -25.32 -17.86
N VAL A 555 19.78 -24.13 -17.38
CA VAL A 555 18.66 -23.98 -16.44
C VAL A 555 17.28 -24.01 -17.15
N MET A 556 17.22 -23.66 -18.44
CA MET A 556 15.98 -23.68 -19.23
C MET A 556 15.65 -25.04 -19.86
N LEU A 557 16.64 -25.88 -20.12
CA LEU A 557 16.45 -27.20 -20.70
C LEU A 557 16.51 -28.28 -19.61
N PRO A 558 15.41 -28.98 -19.30
CA PRO A 558 15.47 -30.10 -18.36
C PRO A 558 16.39 -31.19 -18.93
N HIS A 559 17.28 -31.72 -18.08
CA HIS A 559 18.13 -32.87 -18.42
C HIS A 559 17.23 -34.00 -18.94
N ARG A 560 17.32 -34.28 -20.23
CA ARG A 560 16.84 -35.54 -20.80
C ARG A 560 17.76 -36.61 -20.26
N GLU A 561 17.32 -37.36 -19.26
CA GLU A 561 18.01 -38.60 -18.87
C GLU A 561 18.23 -39.42 -20.13
N LYS A 562 19.50 -39.63 -20.47
CA LYS A 562 19.88 -40.61 -21.49
C LYS A 562 19.44 -41.96 -20.94
N LYS A 563 18.41 -42.56 -21.54
CA LYS A 563 18.26 -44.01 -21.50
C LYS A 563 19.52 -44.59 -22.12
N GLU A 564 20.37 -45.19 -21.29
CA GLU A 564 21.40 -46.10 -21.76
C GLU A 564 20.70 -47.29 -22.44
N GLU A 565 21.24 -47.68 -23.60
CA GLU A 565 20.75 -48.75 -24.47
C GLU A 565 20.85 -50.14 -23.85
#